data_AF-A0A5M6CDC7-F1
#
_entry.id   AF-A0A5M6CDC7-F1
#
_cell.length_a   1.000
_cell.length_b   1.000
_cell.length_c   1.000
_cell.angle_alpha   90.00
_cell.angle_beta   90.00
_cell.angle_gamma   90.00
#
_symmetry.space_group_name_H-M   'P 1'
#
loop_
_entity.id
_entity.type
_entity.pdbx_description
1 polymer ?
#
loop_
_entity_poly.entity_id
_entity_poly.type
_entity_poly.pdbx_seq_one_letter_code
_entity_poly.pdbx_strand_id
1 'polypeptide(L)'
;MITYYRHQYELLQLNLKIVNCNLEKLTWLEINDETTIKVYQDKLNSLEFEKENYLNNLLQSLSKTEITQQNIDEVKCCYELIEEHSKKHYSLLFKTHLNRTIENHQKKYGDFLLRNQLKKAVEIEQIITHLERAA
;
A
#
# COMPACT_ATOMS: atom_id res chain seq x y z
N MET A 1 8.00 8.58 -7.61
CA MET A 1 7.76 7.86 -8.90
C MET A 1 8.78 6.76 -9.17
N ILE A 2 10.06 6.90 -8.78
CA ILE A 2 11.11 5.91 -9.07
C ILE A 2 10.78 4.54 -8.45
N THR A 3 10.18 4.53 -7.25
CA THR A 3 9.83 3.30 -6.53
C THR A 3 8.66 2.57 -7.21
N TYR A 4 7.64 3.31 -7.67
CA TYR A 4 6.55 2.74 -8.47
C TYR A 4 7.05 2.03 -9.72
N TYR A 5 7.88 2.70 -10.55
CA TYR A 5 8.39 2.10 -11.79
C TYR A 5 9.25 0.87 -11.55
N ARG A 6 9.98 0.83 -10.43
CA ARG A 6 10.71 -0.37 -10.01
C ARG A 6 9.75 -1.54 -9.75
N HIS A 7 8.65 -1.31 -9.03
CA HIS A 7 7.66 -2.37 -8.77
C HIS A 7 6.96 -2.82 -10.04
N GLN A 8 6.62 -1.88 -10.93
CA GLN A 8 6.06 -2.20 -12.24
C GLN A 8 7.00 -3.08 -13.07
N TYR A 9 8.30 -2.75 -13.08
CA TYR A 9 9.31 -3.52 -13.79
C TYR A 9 9.47 -4.95 -13.25
N GLU A 10 9.55 -5.12 -11.93
CA GLU A 10 9.63 -6.45 -11.29
C GLU A 10 8.43 -7.34 -11.66
N LEU A 11 7.21 -6.79 -11.60
CA LEU A 11 6.00 -7.51 -11.99
C LEU A 11 5.99 -7.86 -13.47
N LEU A 12 6.45 -6.95 -14.34
CA LEU A 12 6.60 -7.23 -15.76
C LEU A 12 7.56 -8.40 -16.01
N GLN A 13 8.71 -8.43 -15.33
CA GLN A 13 9.66 -9.53 -15.44
C GLN A 13 9.06 -10.87 -15.01
N LEU A 14 8.33 -10.91 -13.91
CA LEU A 14 7.65 -12.12 -13.44
C LEU A 14 6.58 -12.59 -14.44
N ASN A 15 5.77 -11.66 -14.96
CA ASN A 15 4.76 -11.99 -15.97
C ASN A 15 5.40 -12.55 -17.25
N LEU A 16 6.51 -11.99 -17.71
CA LEU A 16 7.24 -12.51 -18.88
C LEU A 16 7.78 -13.93 -18.63
N LYS A 17 8.32 -14.21 -17.44
CA LYS A 17 8.76 -15.57 -17.07
C LYS A 17 7.59 -16.56 -17.09
N ILE A 18 6.43 -16.18 -16.54
CA ILE A 18 5.23 -17.01 -16.54
C ILE A 18 4.76 -17.30 -17.96
N VAL A 19 4.66 -16.27 -18.81
CA VAL A 19 4.24 -16.43 -20.21
C VAL A 19 5.20 -17.33 -20.96
N ASN A 20 6.52 -17.12 -20.83
CA ASN A 20 7.52 -17.97 -21.48
C ASN A 20 7.43 -19.43 -21.02
N CYS A 21 7.29 -19.67 -19.71
CA CYS A 21 7.12 -21.00 -19.15
C CYS A 21 5.85 -21.69 -19.66
N ASN A 22 4.76 -20.93 -19.82
CA ASN A 22 3.50 -21.44 -20.35
C ASN A 22 3.60 -21.78 -21.84
N LEU A 23 4.33 -20.98 -22.63
CA LEU A 23 4.62 -21.29 -24.04
C LEU A 23 5.41 -22.59 -24.16
N GLU A 24 6.49 -22.75 -23.39
CA GLU A 24 7.28 -23.99 -23.38
C GLU A 24 6.40 -25.21 -23.03
N LYS A 25 5.56 -25.08 -21.99
CA LYS A 25 4.60 -26.14 -21.63
C LYS A 25 3.67 -26.53 -22.78
N LEU A 26 3.13 -25.55 -23.51
CA LEU A 26 2.23 -25.79 -24.65
C LEU A 26 2.96 -26.50 -25.79
N THR A 27 4.21 -26.15 -26.07
CA THR A 27 5.03 -26.86 -27.07
C THR A 27 5.21 -28.33 -26.69
N TRP A 28 5.45 -28.64 -25.42
CA TRP A 28 5.56 -30.02 -24.95
C TRP A 28 4.22 -30.78 -24.97
N LEU A 29 3.10 -30.07 -24.80
CA LEU A 29 1.75 -30.62 -24.97
C LEU A 29 1.51 -31.10 -26.40
N GLU A 30 1.99 -30.37 -27.41
CA GLU A 30 1.83 -30.74 -28.83
C GLU A 30 2.51 -32.07 -29.17
N ILE A 31 3.56 -32.44 -28.44
CA ILE A 31 4.29 -33.70 -28.64
C ILE A 31 3.92 -34.79 -27.61
N ASN A 32 2.85 -34.57 -26.83
CA ASN A 32 2.29 -35.50 -25.84
C ASN A 32 3.29 -36.01 -24.77
N ASP A 33 4.27 -35.21 -24.38
CA ASP A 33 5.18 -35.57 -23.28
C ASP A 33 4.60 -35.15 -21.91
N GLU A 34 3.75 -36.01 -21.35
CA GLU A 34 3.09 -35.80 -20.06
C GLU A 34 4.05 -35.54 -18.89
N THR A 35 5.24 -36.13 -18.93
CA THR A 35 6.22 -36.00 -17.84
C THR A 35 6.81 -34.60 -17.80
N THR A 36 7.21 -34.08 -18.96
CA THR A 36 7.76 -32.73 -19.10
C THR A 36 6.69 -31.68 -18.87
N ILE A 37 5.46 -31.89 -19.35
CA ILE A 37 4.32 -31.00 -19.08
C ILE A 37 4.08 -30.82 -17.59
N LYS A 38 4.18 -31.89 -16.79
CA LYS A 38 4.03 -31.82 -15.33
C LYS A 38 5.12 -30.96 -14.68
N VAL A 39 6.37 -31.12 -15.10
CA VAL A 39 7.49 -30.29 -14.62
C VAL A 39 7.25 -28.81 -14.91
N TYR A 40 6.80 -28.49 -16.12
CA TYR A 40 6.47 -27.11 -16.48
C TYR A 40 5.25 -26.57 -15.73
N GLN A 41 4.26 -27.41 -15.42
CA GLN A 41 3.14 -27.03 -14.58
C GLN A 41 3.60 -26.69 -13.15
N ASP A 42 4.46 -27.50 -12.55
CA ASP A 42 5.00 -27.23 -11.21
C ASP A 42 5.85 -25.95 -11.18
N LYS A 43 6.59 -25.68 -12.26
CA LYS A 43 7.34 -24.44 -12.44
C LYS A 43 6.42 -23.22 -12.59
N LEU A 44 5.32 -23.35 -13.34
CA LEU A 44 4.28 -22.30 -13.43
C LEU A 44 3.67 -22.00 -12.06
N ASN A 45 3.28 -23.03 -11.31
CA ASN A 45 2.74 -22.87 -9.95
C ASN A 45 3.74 -22.14 -9.05
N SER A 46 5.03 -22.46 -9.15
CA SER A 46 6.09 -21.80 -8.39
C SER A 46 6.25 -20.32 -8.75
N LEU A 47 6.18 -19.98 -10.05
CA LEU A 47 6.26 -18.59 -10.53
C LEU A 47 5.01 -17.77 -10.15
N GLU A 48 3.82 -18.38 -10.20
CA GLU A 48 2.59 -17.73 -9.73
C GLU A 48 2.67 -17.44 -8.22
N PHE A 49 3.17 -18.39 -7.44
CA PHE A 49 3.40 -18.19 -6.01
C PHE A 49 4.44 -17.09 -5.73
N GLU A 50 5.54 -17.03 -6.48
CA GLU A 50 6.54 -15.97 -6.36
C GLU A 50 5.93 -14.58 -6.61
N LYS A 51 5.09 -14.47 -7.64
CA LYS A 51 4.35 -13.24 -7.95
C LYS A 51 3.38 -12.85 -6.83
N GLU A 52 2.59 -13.78 -6.31
CA GLU A 52 1.68 -13.49 -5.19
C GLU A 52 2.45 -13.07 -3.93
N ASN A 53 3.57 -13.74 -3.62
CA ASN A 53 4.42 -13.39 -2.49
C ASN A 53 5.02 -11.98 -2.64
N TYR A 54 5.45 -11.61 -3.84
CA TYR A 54 5.93 -10.26 -4.13
C TYR A 54 4.86 -9.20 -3.86
N LEU A 55 3.64 -9.40 -4.39
CA LEU A 55 2.51 -8.49 -4.19
C LEU A 55 2.13 -8.36 -2.71
N ASN A 56 2.15 -9.46 -1.96
CA ASN A 56 1.89 -9.45 -0.52
C ASN A 56 2.96 -8.67 0.25
N ASN A 57 4.24 -8.83 -0.10
CA ASN A 57 5.34 -8.09 0.52
C ASN A 57 5.25 -6.60 0.21
N LEU A 58 4.92 -6.23 -1.02
CA LEU A 58 4.68 -4.85 -1.41
C LEU A 58 3.52 -4.26 -0.59
N LEU A 59 2.41 -4.98 -0.46
CA LEU A 59 1.27 -4.54 0.33
C LEU A 59 1.64 -4.29 1.80
N GLN A 60 2.39 -5.22 2.41
CA GLN A 60 2.85 -5.07 3.79
C GLN A 60 3.78 -3.86 3.96
N SER A 61 4.68 -3.64 3.00
CA SER A 61 5.58 -2.48 2.99
C SER A 61 4.79 -1.16 2.88
N LEU A 62 3.83 -1.09 1.95
CA LEU A 62 2.96 0.07 1.79
C LEU A 62 2.18 0.35 3.08
N SER A 63 1.62 -0.66 3.74
CA SER A 63 0.84 -0.48 4.99
C SER A 63 1.62 0.12 6.17
N LYS A 64 2.96 0.07 6.11
CA LYS A 64 3.86 0.65 7.11
C LYS A 64 4.41 2.02 6.69
N THR A 65 4.17 2.42 5.44
CA THR A 65 4.70 3.66 4.88
C THR A 65 3.82 4.84 5.28
N GLU A 66 4.41 5.86 5.89
CA GLU A 66 3.67 7.09 6.20
C GLU A 66 3.32 7.85 4.91
N ILE A 67 2.04 8.20 4.76
CA ILE A 67 1.57 8.97 3.62
C ILE A 67 1.81 10.46 3.89
N THR A 68 2.52 11.10 2.96
CA THR A 68 2.88 12.52 2.97
C THR A 68 2.45 13.17 1.65
N GLN A 69 2.40 14.50 1.61
CA GLN A 69 2.08 15.23 0.37
C GLN A 69 3.02 14.88 -0.79
N GLN A 70 4.26 14.49 -0.50
CA GLN A 70 5.29 14.21 -1.50
C GLN A 70 5.19 12.79 -2.09
N ASN A 71 4.63 11.83 -1.34
CA ASN A 71 4.60 10.42 -1.74
C ASN A 71 3.19 9.87 -1.99
N ILE A 72 2.13 10.64 -1.73
CA ILE A 72 0.74 10.17 -1.82
C ILE A 72 0.39 9.60 -3.19
N ASP A 73 0.81 10.26 -4.26
CA ASP A 73 0.55 9.80 -5.63
C ASP A 73 1.29 8.49 -5.92
N GLU A 74 2.53 8.36 -5.45
CA GLU A 74 3.32 7.14 -5.62
C GLU A 74 2.75 5.97 -4.83
N VAL A 75 2.35 6.21 -3.58
CA VAL A 75 1.68 5.19 -2.75
C VAL A 75 0.38 4.74 -3.42
N LYS A 76 -0.42 5.68 -3.94
CA LYS A 76 -1.65 5.39 -4.67
C LYS A 76 -1.39 4.51 -5.89
N CYS A 77 -0.43 4.89 -6.75
CA CYS A 77 -0.08 4.10 -7.93
C CYS A 77 0.40 2.68 -7.56
N CYS A 78 1.12 2.52 -6.45
CA CYS A 78 1.54 1.18 -5.98
C CYS A 78 0.37 0.31 -5.51
N TYR A 79 -0.69 0.89 -4.91
CA TYR A 79 -1.91 0.15 -4.59
C TYR A 79 -2.68 -0.25 -5.86
N GLU A 80 -2.79 0.66 -6.83
CA GLU A 80 -3.41 0.38 -8.14
C GLU A 80 -2.66 -0.75 -8.86
N LEU A 81 -1.34 -0.77 -8.81
CA LEU A 81 -0.52 -1.84 -9.37
C LEU A 81 -0.79 -3.21 -8.71
N ILE A 82 -1.02 -3.24 -7.39
CA ILE A 82 -1.42 -4.46 -6.69
C ILE A 82 -2.81 -4.91 -7.16
N GLU A 83 -3.75 -3.99 -7.35
CA GLU A 83 -5.10 -4.28 -7.85
C GLU A 83 -5.08 -4.89 -9.25
N GLU A 84 -4.30 -4.32 -10.16
CA GLU A 84 -4.18 -4.83 -11.53
C GLU A 84 -3.64 -6.26 -11.59
N HIS A 85 -2.72 -6.60 -10.68
CA HIS A 85 -2.00 -7.88 -10.72
C HIS A 85 -2.49 -8.92 -9.72
N SER A 86 -3.49 -8.62 -8.91
CA SER A 86 -4.07 -9.55 -7.93
C SER A 86 -5.51 -9.91 -8.28
N LYS A 87 -5.95 -11.10 -7.83
CA LYS A 87 -7.27 -11.65 -8.14
C LYS A 87 -8.43 -10.99 -7.35
N LYS A 88 -8.24 -9.88 -6.63
CA LYS A 88 -9.26 -9.26 -5.75
C LYS A 88 -9.30 -7.73 -5.81
N HIS A 89 -10.49 -7.17 -5.59
CA HIS A 89 -10.74 -5.72 -5.55
C HIS A 89 -10.11 -5.05 -4.32
N TYR A 90 -8.92 -4.45 -4.49
CA TYR A 90 -8.16 -3.82 -3.40
C TYR A 90 -8.26 -2.28 -3.30
N SER A 91 -9.19 -1.63 -4.02
CA SER A 91 -9.38 -0.16 -3.93
C SER A 91 -9.80 0.34 -2.54
N LEU A 92 -10.27 -0.58 -1.70
CA LEU A 92 -10.58 -0.31 -0.29
C LEU A 92 -9.32 -0.19 0.58
N LEU A 93 -8.21 -0.84 0.22
CA LEU A 93 -6.99 -0.88 1.05
C LEU A 93 -6.28 0.47 1.08
N PHE A 94 -6.11 1.13 -0.07
CA PHE A 94 -5.52 2.47 -0.10
C PHE A 94 -6.37 3.47 0.71
N LYS A 95 -7.69 3.47 0.51
CA LYS A 95 -8.62 4.32 1.27
C LYS A 95 -8.53 4.06 2.78
N THR A 96 -8.47 2.80 3.18
CA THR A 96 -8.33 2.41 4.59
C THR A 96 -7.01 2.89 5.17
N HIS A 97 -5.91 2.73 4.43
CA HIS A 97 -4.60 3.20 4.86
C HIS A 97 -4.55 4.73 4.99
N LEU A 98 -5.09 5.45 4.00
CA LEU A 98 -5.20 6.91 4.04
C LEU A 98 -6.02 7.40 5.23
N ASN A 99 -7.19 6.80 5.48
CA ASN A 99 -8.03 7.15 6.63
C ASN A 99 -7.31 6.93 7.96
N ARG A 100 -6.59 5.82 8.11
CA ARG A 100 -5.78 5.55 9.30
C ARG A 100 -4.69 6.60 9.51
N THR A 101 -4.03 7.05 8.44
CA THR A 101 -3.03 8.12 8.51
C THR A 101 -3.67 9.45 8.94
N ILE A 102 -4.85 9.78 8.39
CA ILE A 102 -5.61 10.98 8.79
C ILE A 102 -5.98 10.91 10.28
N GLU A 103 -6.53 9.79 10.75
CA GLU A 103 -6.91 9.59 12.16
C GLU A 103 -5.70 9.73 13.09
N ASN A 104 -4.56 9.16 12.74
CA ASN A 104 -3.33 9.27 13.53
C ASN A 104 -2.84 10.72 13.59
N HIS A 105 -2.90 11.43 12.47
CA HIS A 105 -2.54 12.85 12.41
C HIS A 105 -3.49 13.70 13.28
N GLN A 106 -4.80 13.48 13.18
CA GLN A 106 -5.80 14.15 14.01
C GLN A 106 -5.58 13.89 15.50
N LYS A 107 -5.29 12.65 15.92
CA LYS A 107 -4.97 12.35 17.32
C LYS A 107 -3.71 13.08 17.80
N LYS A 108 -2.67 13.15 16.98
CA LYS A 108 -1.40 13.75 17.36
C LYS A 108 -1.46 15.28 17.45
N TYR A 109 -2.14 15.92 16.50
CA TYR A 109 -2.14 17.38 16.36
C TYR A 109 -3.45 18.05 16.80
N GLY A 110 -4.59 17.35 16.70
CA GLY A 110 -5.90 17.84 17.14
C GLY A 110 -5.97 18.01 18.65
N ASP A 111 -5.48 17.03 19.42
CA ASP A 111 -5.39 17.13 20.88
C ASP A 111 -4.48 18.27 21.33
N PHE A 112 -3.38 18.51 20.61
CA PHE A 112 -2.46 19.62 20.88
C PHE A 112 -3.12 20.98 20.65
N LEU A 113 -3.85 21.13 19.55
CA LEU A 113 -4.55 22.37 19.20
C LEU A 113 -5.67 22.68 20.21
N LEU A 114 -6.46 21.67 20.57
CA LEU A 114 -7.51 21.78 21.60
C LEU A 114 -6.93 22.15 22.97
N ARG A 115 -5.84 21.49 23.40
CA ARG A 115 -5.17 21.82 24.68
C ARG A 115 -4.65 23.26 24.71
N ASN A 116 -4.07 23.74 23.62
CA ASN A 116 -3.59 25.12 23.54
C ASN A 116 -4.72 26.15 23.55
N GLN A 117 -5.84 25.86 22.87
CA GLN A 117 -7.02 26.72 22.92
C GLN A 117 -7.64 26.77 24.32
N LEU A 118 -7.76 25.62 25.00
CA LEU A 118 -8.22 25.54 26.38
C LEU A 118 -7.32 26.32 27.34
N LYS A 119 -5.99 26.20 27.20
CA LYS A 119 -5.03 26.94 28.03
C LYS A 119 -5.21 28.46 27.88
N LYS A 120 -5.32 28.96 26.64
CA LYS A 120 -5.58 30.38 26.37
C LYS A 120 -6.91 30.85 26.93
N ALA A 121 -7.96 30.02 26.84
CA ALA A 121 -9.27 30.34 27.41
C ALA A 121 -9.19 30.53 28.92
N VAL A 122 -8.48 29.64 29.63
CA VAL A 122 -8.25 29.76 31.09
C VAL A 122 -7.45 31.01 31.44
N GLU A 123 -6.39 31.32 30.68
CA GLU A 123 -5.60 32.54 30.90
C GLU A 123 -6.45 33.82 30.74
N ILE A 124 -7.33 33.87 29.74
CA ILE A 124 -8.27 34.98 29.53
C ILE A 124 -9.27 35.07 30.69
N GLU A 125 -9.82 33.94 31.13
CA GLU A 125 -10.78 33.89 32.22
C GLU A 125 -10.18 34.40 33.55
N GLN A 126 -8.91 34.06 33.81
CA GLN A 126 -8.15 34.60 34.94
C GLN A 126 -7.93 36.11 34.86
N ILE A 127 -7.64 36.64 33.65
CA ILE A 127 -7.49 38.08 33.44
C ILE A 127 -8.83 38.80 33.69
N ILE A 128 -9.94 38.26 33.17
CA ILE A 128 -11.29 38.83 33.38
C ILE A 128 -11.62 38.87 34.87
N THR A 129 -11.46 37.75 35.58
CA THR A 129 -11.74 37.72 37.04
C THR A 129 -10.84 38.67 37.83
N HIS A 130 -9.60 38.88 37.39
CA HIS A 130 -8.70 39.81 38.05
C HIS A 130 -9.09 41.28 37.81
N LEU A 131 -9.59 41.59 36.61
CA LEU A 131 -10.12 42.92 36.26
C LEU A 131 -11.44 43.20 36.99
N GLU A 132 -12.34 42.22 37.06
CA GLU A 132 -13.62 42.33 37.79
C GLU A 132 -13.43 42.52 39.30
N ARG A 133 -12.35 41.98 39.89
CA ARG A 133 -12.02 42.20 41.30
C ARG A 133 -11.33 43.53 41.59
N ALA A 134 -10.76 44.16 40.57
CA ALA A 134 -10.05 45.43 40.68
C ALA A 134 -10.94 46.66 40.36
N ALA A 135 -12.13 46.43 39.81
CA ALA A 135 -13.20 47.41 39.61
C ALA A 135 -14.12 47.48 40.83
#